data_AF-A0A2W4R2Y6-F1
#
_entry.id   AF-A0A2W4R2Y6-F1
#
_cell.length_a   1.000
_cell.length_b   1.000
_cell.length_c   1.000
_cell.angle_alpha   90.00
_cell.angle_beta   90.00
_cell.angle_gamma   90.00
#
_symmetry.space_group_name_H-M   'P 1'
#
loop_
_entity.id
_entity.type
_entity.pdbx_description
1 polymer ?
#
loop_
_entity_poly.entity_id
_entity_poly.type
_entity_poly.pdbx_seq_one_letter_code
_entity_poly.pdbx_strand_id
1 'polypeptide(L)'
;MDGLTAKHIGFADARLNYAMLIQIPERLREHARLQQEIADSQKRALEEVERKALSAAGEDELVRKMEEARRKLAEADGAVERAQAALRATDERRDALIASLEDETYREALNIIAMADAQDRLETLVQEAKRTPTPADDAMVQRIGELNERIERIDAEIAELRKSARSIAERRLEVERARDRFRKSGYDHPDVIFDNELDLERILGQILGGAATGSVLWDILRAGFGLRYPGGRRRSGGLTFPFPFPIPMPGRHGETGGDEWRRPDSRGGWFPPEDAWGKSRPRYDDDDDDDDDERHHRRGKWETGGRF
;
A
#
# COMPACT_ATOMS: atom_id res chain seq x y z
N MET A 1 31.96 -77.54 21.84
CA MET A 1 32.96 -76.48 22.03
C MET A 1 32.32 -75.13 22.37
N ASP A 2 31.01 -74.93 22.13
CA ASP A 2 30.41 -73.59 22.19
C ASP A 2 30.04 -73.07 23.60
N GLY A 3 29.83 -73.95 24.59
CA GLY A 3 29.44 -73.53 25.95
C GLY A 3 30.57 -72.89 26.77
N LEU A 4 31.82 -73.30 26.55
CA LEU A 4 32.99 -72.75 27.25
C LEU A 4 33.40 -71.39 26.68
N THR A 5 33.35 -71.24 25.36
CA THR A 5 33.57 -69.96 24.68
C THR A 5 32.48 -68.94 25.04
N ALA A 6 31.20 -69.34 25.06
CA ALA A 6 30.09 -68.46 25.45
C ALA A 6 30.22 -67.93 26.89
N LYS A 7 30.75 -68.74 27.82
CA LYS A 7 31.00 -68.32 29.21
C LYS A 7 32.23 -67.41 29.34
N HIS A 8 33.27 -67.65 28.54
CA HIS A 8 34.50 -66.85 28.55
C HIS A 8 34.31 -65.45 27.94
N ILE A 9 33.44 -65.31 26.94
CA ILE A 9 33.10 -64.01 26.31
C ILE A 9 31.91 -63.30 27.00
N GLY A 10 31.37 -63.85 28.09
CA GLY A 10 30.25 -63.23 28.82
C GLY A 10 28.97 -63.09 27.99
N PHE A 11 28.70 -64.02 27.08
CA PHE A 11 27.62 -63.90 26.08
C PHE A 11 26.23 -63.70 26.69
N ALA A 12 25.94 -64.32 27.84
CA ALA A 12 24.65 -64.19 28.51
C ALA A 12 24.37 -62.75 28.97
N ASP A 13 25.36 -62.09 29.58
CA ASP A 13 25.27 -60.69 30.02
C ASP A 13 25.28 -59.75 28.81
N ALA A 14 26.13 -60.03 27.81
CA ALA A 14 26.19 -59.26 26.57
C ALA A 14 24.87 -59.30 25.78
N ARG A 15 24.17 -60.43 25.76
CA ARG A 15 22.85 -60.57 25.12
C ARG A 15 21.78 -59.76 25.84
N LEU A 16 21.78 -59.74 27.17
CA LEU A 16 20.85 -58.94 27.96
C LEU A 16 21.09 -57.44 27.76
N ASN A 17 22.36 -57.03 27.77
CA ASN A 17 22.77 -55.65 27.50
C ASN A 17 22.46 -55.23 26.06
N TYR A 18 22.64 -56.12 25.08
CA TYR A 18 22.29 -55.86 23.69
C TYR A 18 20.77 -55.75 23.50
N ALA A 19 19.99 -56.62 24.12
CA ALA A 19 18.53 -56.52 24.12
C ALA A 19 18.05 -55.21 24.76
N MET A 20 18.70 -54.77 25.85
CA MET A 20 18.42 -53.47 26.47
C MET A 20 18.80 -52.30 25.55
N LEU A 21 19.96 -52.35 24.90
CA LEU A 21 20.43 -51.31 23.97
C LEU A 21 19.54 -51.17 22.72
N ILE A 22 18.90 -52.26 22.28
CA ILE A 22 17.90 -52.20 21.20
C ILE A 22 16.60 -51.55 21.67
N GLN A 23 16.19 -51.77 22.91
CA GLN A 23 14.92 -51.24 23.47
C GLN A 23 15.02 -49.79 23.96
N ILE A 24 16.22 -49.30 24.31
CA ILE A 24 16.43 -47.93 24.81
C ILE A 24 15.94 -46.85 23.82
N PRO A 25 16.26 -46.91 22.51
CA PRO A 25 15.77 -45.93 21.54
C PRO A 25 14.24 -45.85 21.45
N GLU A 26 13.55 -46.98 21.57
CA GLU A 26 12.09 -47.04 21.51
C GLU A 26 11.46 -46.38 22.74
N ARG A 27 11.96 -46.74 23.94
CA ARG A 27 11.53 -46.11 25.20
C ARG A 27 11.84 -44.61 25.27
N LEU A 28 12.96 -44.17 24.68
CA LEU A 28 13.30 -42.75 24.59
C LEU A 28 12.35 -42.00 23.66
N ARG A 29 11.90 -42.61 22.55
CA ARG A 29 10.88 -42.02 21.67
C ARG A 29 9.53 -41.92 22.36
N GLU A 30 9.11 -42.96 23.09
CA GLU A 30 7.88 -42.93 23.89
C GLU A 30 7.93 -41.85 24.97
N HIS A 31 9.03 -41.77 25.72
CA HIS A 31 9.21 -40.71 26.72
C HIS A 31 9.24 -39.32 26.08
N ALA A 32 9.90 -39.16 24.94
CA ALA A 32 9.89 -37.88 24.21
C ALA A 32 8.49 -37.46 23.78
N ARG A 33 7.66 -38.41 23.29
CA ARG A 33 6.24 -38.14 22.97
C ARG A 33 5.43 -37.73 24.19
N LEU A 34 5.55 -38.45 25.30
CA LEU A 34 4.86 -38.10 26.54
C LEU A 34 5.28 -36.72 27.05
N GLN A 35 6.57 -36.38 26.99
CA GLN A 35 7.05 -35.05 27.36
C GLN A 35 6.54 -33.95 26.41
N GLN A 36 6.40 -34.24 25.11
CA GLN A 36 5.77 -33.32 24.16
C GLN A 36 4.29 -33.09 24.49
N GLU A 37 3.53 -34.15 24.74
CA GLU A 37 2.11 -34.05 25.11
C GLU A 37 1.91 -33.25 26.40
N ILE A 38 2.75 -33.47 27.42
CA ILE A 38 2.73 -32.69 28.66
C ILE A 38 3.05 -31.22 28.36
N ALA A 39 4.10 -30.94 27.58
CA ALA A 39 4.46 -29.57 27.23
C ALA A 39 3.34 -28.86 26.46
N ASP A 40 2.68 -29.55 25.52
CA ASP A 40 1.58 -28.97 24.74
C ASP A 40 0.32 -28.75 25.60
N SER A 41 0.03 -29.64 26.55
CA SER A 41 -1.05 -29.42 27.51
C SER A 41 -0.80 -28.21 28.41
N GLN A 42 0.44 -28.01 28.88
CA GLN A 42 0.86 -26.87 29.70
C GLN A 42 0.80 -25.56 28.90
N LYS A 43 1.23 -25.57 27.63
CA LYS A 43 1.09 -24.42 26.73
C LYS A 43 -0.38 -24.02 26.55
N ARG A 44 -1.26 -24.98 26.26
CA ARG A 44 -2.71 -24.69 26.11
C ARG A 44 -3.30 -24.10 27.38
N ALA A 45 -2.93 -24.62 28.55
CA ALA A 45 -3.38 -24.07 29.83
C ALA A 45 -2.89 -22.63 30.05
N LEU A 46 -1.64 -22.33 29.67
CA LEU A 46 -1.10 -20.96 29.72
C LEU A 46 -1.85 -20.02 28.76
N GLU A 47 -2.05 -20.44 27.52
CA GLU A 47 -2.78 -19.67 26.50
C GLU A 47 -4.21 -19.33 26.93
N GLU A 48 -4.88 -20.24 27.64
CA GLU A 48 -6.23 -19.99 28.18
C GLU A 48 -6.23 -18.94 29.29
N VAL A 49 -5.23 -18.97 30.18
CA VAL A 49 -5.09 -17.97 31.25
C VAL A 49 -4.75 -16.61 30.65
N GLU A 50 -3.84 -16.55 29.68
CA GLU A 50 -3.48 -15.35 28.96
C GLU A 50 -4.69 -14.75 28.24
N ARG A 51 -5.44 -15.56 27.48
CA ARG A 51 -6.66 -15.10 26.78
C ARG A 51 -7.71 -14.55 27.74
N LYS A 52 -7.93 -15.20 28.88
CA LYS A 52 -8.86 -14.72 29.92
C LYS A 52 -8.39 -13.39 30.51
N ALA A 53 -7.11 -13.25 30.80
CA ALA A 53 -6.52 -12.02 31.31
C ALA A 53 -6.62 -10.87 30.30
N LEU A 54 -6.38 -11.14 29.02
CA LEU A 54 -6.47 -10.16 27.95
C LEU A 54 -7.92 -9.71 27.67
N SER A 55 -8.86 -10.66 27.64
CA SER A 55 -10.29 -10.34 27.50
C SER A 55 -10.78 -9.52 28.70
N ALA A 56 -10.38 -9.88 29.93
CA ALA A 56 -10.67 -9.09 31.12
C ALA A 56 -10.03 -7.68 31.11
N ALA A 57 -8.88 -7.52 30.45
CA ALA A 57 -8.22 -6.24 30.23
C ALA A 57 -8.84 -5.40 29.09
N GLY A 58 -9.90 -5.90 28.43
CA GLY A 58 -10.61 -5.18 27.38
C GLY A 58 -9.93 -5.21 26.00
N GLU A 59 -9.09 -6.21 25.71
CA GLU A 59 -8.42 -6.36 24.41
C GLU A 59 -9.40 -6.34 23.23
N ASP A 60 -10.58 -6.97 23.37
CA ASP A 60 -11.58 -7.04 22.31
C ASP A 60 -12.04 -5.64 21.83
N GLU A 61 -12.16 -4.67 22.74
CA GLU A 61 -12.52 -3.29 22.39
C GLU A 61 -11.37 -2.58 21.66
N LEU A 62 -10.13 -2.80 22.10
CA LEU A 62 -8.94 -2.25 21.47
C LEU A 62 -8.72 -2.81 20.06
N VAL A 63 -8.92 -4.12 19.88
CA VAL A 63 -8.85 -4.78 18.57
C VAL A 63 -9.92 -4.22 17.63
N ARG A 64 -11.16 -4.02 18.11
CA ARG A 64 -12.22 -3.39 17.31
C ARG A 64 -11.84 -1.96 16.89
N LYS A 65 -11.38 -1.13 17.83
CA LYS A 65 -10.93 0.25 17.53
C LYS A 65 -9.79 0.25 16.52
N MET A 66 -8.84 -0.67 16.64
CA MET A 66 -7.72 -0.82 15.69
C MET A 66 -8.24 -1.20 14.30
N GLU A 67 -9.13 -2.18 14.19
CA GLU A 67 -9.70 -2.59 12.90
C GLU A 67 -10.57 -1.49 12.26
N GLU A 68 -11.33 -0.74 13.06
CA GLU A 68 -12.06 0.45 12.58
C GLU A 68 -11.11 1.53 12.06
N ALA A 69 -10.02 1.83 12.78
CA ALA A 69 -9.01 2.78 12.35
C ALA A 69 -8.31 2.34 11.06
N ARG A 70 -7.98 1.05 10.92
CA ARG A 70 -7.41 0.47 9.69
C ARG A 70 -8.34 0.61 8.50
N ARG A 71 -9.63 0.37 8.68
CA ARG A 71 -10.63 0.56 7.61
C ARG A 71 -10.71 2.01 7.17
N LYS A 72 -10.79 2.96 8.11
CA LYS A 72 -10.80 4.39 7.80
C LYS A 72 -9.54 4.82 7.05
N LEU A 73 -8.37 4.31 7.45
CA LEU A 73 -7.11 4.59 6.75
C LEU A 73 -7.13 4.05 5.32
N ALA A 74 -7.55 2.80 5.11
CA ALA A 74 -7.65 2.20 3.78
C ALA A 74 -8.65 2.94 2.88
N GLU A 75 -9.79 3.38 3.41
CA GLU A 75 -10.76 4.19 2.70
C GLU A 75 -10.19 5.55 2.27
N ALA A 76 -9.45 6.22 3.17
CA ALA A 76 -8.80 7.49 2.88
C ALA A 76 -7.71 7.33 1.80
N ASP A 77 -6.86 6.31 1.92
CA ASP A 77 -5.83 6.00 0.91
C ASP A 77 -6.46 5.73 -0.46
N GLY A 78 -7.50 4.90 -0.53
CA GLY A 78 -8.23 4.63 -1.76
C GLY A 78 -8.96 5.87 -2.33
N ALA A 79 -9.38 6.82 -1.49
CA ALA A 79 -9.91 8.10 -1.95
C ALA A 79 -8.82 8.97 -2.59
N VAL A 80 -7.63 9.03 -1.99
CA VAL A 80 -6.50 9.80 -2.53
C VAL A 80 -6.03 9.21 -3.86
N GLU A 81 -5.90 7.88 -3.97
CA GLU A 81 -5.51 7.23 -5.23
C GLU A 81 -6.50 7.52 -6.37
N ARG A 82 -7.81 7.45 -6.09
CA ARG A 82 -8.86 7.80 -7.06
C ARG A 82 -8.77 9.26 -7.49
N ALA A 83 -8.54 10.18 -6.55
CA ALA A 83 -8.38 11.60 -6.86
C ALA A 83 -7.13 11.84 -7.72
N GLN A 84 -6.01 11.17 -7.42
CA GLN A 84 -4.79 11.26 -8.20
C GLN A 84 -4.98 10.71 -9.63
N ALA A 85 -5.69 9.59 -9.80
CA ALA A 85 -6.02 9.04 -11.11
C ALA A 85 -6.91 9.99 -11.93
N ALA A 86 -7.93 10.58 -11.30
CA ALA A 86 -8.81 11.56 -11.94
C ALA A 86 -8.06 12.83 -12.38
N LEU A 87 -7.10 13.29 -11.57
CA LEU A 87 -6.23 14.40 -11.93
C LEU A 87 -5.38 14.07 -13.16
N ARG A 88 -4.69 12.93 -13.17
CA ARG A 88 -3.88 12.49 -14.33
C ARG A 88 -4.71 12.41 -15.61
N ALA A 89 -5.90 11.83 -15.54
CA ALA A 89 -6.81 11.77 -16.68
C ALA A 89 -7.25 13.17 -17.17
N THR A 90 -7.35 14.15 -16.27
CA THR A 90 -7.69 15.53 -16.63
C THR A 90 -6.50 16.22 -17.30
N ASP A 91 -5.29 16.02 -16.80
CA ASP A 91 -4.06 16.53 -17.39
C ASP A 91 -3.83 15.93 -18.79
N GLU A 92 -4.00 14.61 -18.96
CA GLU A 92 -3.90 13.94 -20.27
C GLU A 92 -4.93 14.48 -21.28
N ARG A 93 -6.18 14.72 -20.86
CA ARG A 93 -7.20 15.34 -21.72
C ARG A 93 -6.82 16.76 -22.11
N ARG A 94 -6.28 17.53 -21.18
CA ARG A 94 -5.80 18.89 -21.45
C ARG A 94 -4.66 18.87 -22.46
N ASP A 95 -3.67 18.00 -22.28
CA ASP A 95 -2.53 17.89 -23.18
C ASP A 95 -2.97 17.44 -24.58
N ALA A 96 -3.92 16.51 -24.68
CA ALA A 96 -4.54 16.11 -25.94
C ALA A 96 -5.30 17.25 -26.62
N LEU A 97 -6.03 18.07 -25.86
CA LEU A 97 -6.71 19.25 -26.40
C LEU A 97 -5.71 20.28 -26.93
N ILE A 98 -4.62 20.54 -26.19
CA ILE A 98 -3.54 21.44 -26.64
C ILE A 98 -2.92 20.92 -27.92
N ALA A 99 -2.55 19.64 -27.98
CA ALA A 99 -1.99 19.01 -29.17
C ALA A 99 -2.96 19.02 -30.37
N SER A 100 -4.28 18.95 -30.14
CA SER A 100 -5.29 19.07 -31.20
C SER A 100 -5.50 20.50 -31.71
N LEU A 101 -5.17 21.50 -30.89
CA LEU A 101 -5.21 22.93 -31.23
C LEU A 101 -3.92 23.41 -31.91
N GLU A 102 -2.87 22.59 -31.93
CA GLU A 102 -1.59 22.81 -32.61
C GLU A 102 -1.65 22.54 -34.13
N ASP A 103 -2.74 22.92 -34.80
CA ASP A 103 -2.62 23.25 -36.22
C ASP A 103 -1.89 24.60 -36.26
N GLU A 104 -0.55 24.55 -36.16
CA GLU A 104 0.34 25.71 -35.96
C GLU A 104 0.03 26.83 -36.97
N THR A 105 -0.31 26.45 -38.21
CA THR A 105 -0.78 27.31 -39.29
C THR A 105 -2.08 28.06 -38.97
N TYR A 106 -3.04 27.42 -38.30
CA TYR A 106 -4.31 28.05 -37.90
C TYR A 106 -4.09 29.04 -36.75
N ARG A 107 -3.23 28.70 -35.78
CA ARG A 107 -2.82 29.60 -34.69
C ARG A 107 -2.07 30.82 -35.23
N GLU A 108 -1.15 30.61 -36.16
CA GLU A 108 -0.38 31.69 -36.79
C GLU A 108 -1.30 32.62 -37.59
N ALA A 109 -2.26 32.08 -38.35
CA ALA A 109 -3.26 32.87 -39.06
C ALA A 109 -4.16 33.69 -38.10
N LEU A 110 -4.64 33.08 -37.02
CA LEU A 110 -5.40 33.78 -35.97
C LEU A 110 -4.60 34.90 -35.31
N ASN A 111 -3.32 34.67 -35.06
CA ASN A 111 -2.45 35.66 -34.44
C ASN A 111 -2.17 36.84 -35.38
N ILE A 112 -1.99 36.58 -36.68
CA ILE A 112 -1.87 37.64 -37.69
C ILE A 112 -3.14 38.49 -37.75
N ILE A 113 -4.32 37.86 -37.75
CA ILE A 113 -5.60 38.58 -37.74
C ILE A 113 -5.76 39.40 -36.45
N ALA A 114 -5.48 38.79 -35.30
CA ALA A 114 -5.55 39.47 -34.00
C ALA A 114 -4.55 40.63 -33.88
N MET A 115 -3.35 40.49 -34.46
CA MET A 115 -2.36 41.56 -34.51
C MET A 115 -2.77 42.70 -35.44
N ALA A 116 -3.40 42.38 -36.58
CA ALA A 116 -3.96 43.39 -37.48
C ALA A 116 -5.10 44.16 -36.81
N ASP A 117 -6.04 43.47 -36.16
CA ASP A 117 -7.14 44.09 -35.41
C ASP A 117 -6.65 44.87 -34.18
N ALA A 118 -5.62 44.40 -33.47
CA ALA A 118 -5.04 45.12 -32.33
C ALA A 118 -4.26 46.38 -32.74
N GLN A 119 -3.79 46.45 -33.99
CA GLN A 119 -3.18 47.65 -34.55
C GLN A 119 -4.21 48.74 -34.86
N ASP A 120 -5.45 48.35 -35.20
CA ASP A 120 -6.58 49.27 -35.31
C ASP A 120 -7.06 49.69 -33.92
N ARG A 121 -6.46 50.78 -33.43
CA ARG A 121 -6.83 51.37 -32.15
C ARG A 121 -8.30 51.77 -32.15
N LEU A 122 -9.01 51.44 -31.07
CA LEU A 122 -10.41 51.84 -30.84
C LEU A 122 -10.59 53.35 -31.03
N GLU A 123 -9.59 54.17 -30.68
CA GLU A 123 -9.64 55.61 -30.92
C GLU A 123 -9.71 55.98 -32.41
N THR A 124 -9.02 55.25 -33.29
CA THR A 124 -9.08 55.44 -34.75
C THR A 124 -10.47 55.06 -35.28
N LEU A 125 -11.02 53.93 -34.82
CA LEU A 125 -12.37 53.49 -35.18
C LEU A 125 -13.45 54.51 -34.75
N VAL A 126 -13.31 55.11 -33.56
CA VAL A 126 -14.19 56.18 -33.08
C VAL A 126 -14.10 57.44 -33.97
N GLN A 127 -12.91 57.79 -34.46
CA GLN A 127 -12.72 58.94 -35.34
C GLN A 127 -13.28 58.69 -36.75
N GLU A 128 -13.22 57.44 -37.23
CA GLU A 128 -13.77 57.04 -38.52
C GLU A 128 -15.30 56.93 -38.48
N ALA A 129 -15.88 56.37 -37.43
CA ALA A 129 -17.34 56.32 -37.23
C ALA A 129 -17.98 57.72 -37.17
N LYS A 130 -17.29 58.69 -36.56
CA LYS A 130 -17.74 60.10 -36.55
C LYS A 130 -17.71 60.78 -37.92
N ARG A 131 -16.96 60.23 -38.88
CA ARG A 131 -16.90 60.73 -40.27
C ARG A 131 -17.99 60.13 -41.15
N THR A 132 -18.63 59.04 -40.72
CA THR A 132 -19.79 58.48 -41.42
C THR A 132 -21.09 59.15 -40.99
N PRO A 133 -22.07 59.35 -41.89
CA PRO A 133 -23.35 59.97 -41.55
C PRO A 133 -24.32 59.05 -40.77
N THR A 134 -23.97 57.77 -40.60
CA THR A 134 -24.86 56.70 -40.15
C THR A 134 -24.68 56.39 -38.66
N PRO A 135 -25.76 56.47 -37.84
CA PRO A 135 -25.67 56.18 -36.40
C PRO A 135 -25.41 54.70 -36.08
N ALA A 136 -25.48 53.82 -37.09
CA ALA A 136 -25.17 52.39 -36.94
C ALA A 136 -23.69 52.15 -36.64
N ASP A 137 -22.79 52.96 -37.21
CA ASP A 137 -21.35 52.78 -37.07
C ASP A 137 -20.89 53.18 -35.65
N ASP A 138 -21.45 54.28 -35.12
CA ASP A 138 -21.24 54.69 -33.73
C ASP A 138 -21.68 53.60 -32.73
N ALA A 139 -22.84 52.97 -32.99
CA ALA A 139 -23.35 51.88 -32.16
C ALA A 139 -22.46 50.62 -32.24
N MET A 140 -21.89 50.32 -33.41
CA MET A 140 -20.92 49.22 -33.56
C MET A 140 -19.64 49.49 -32.79
N VAL A 141 -19.08 50.69 -32.86
CA VAL A 141 -17.87 51.06 -32.13
C VAL A 141 -18.09 51.04 -30.62
N GLN A 142 -19.25 51.49 -30.13
CA GLN A 142 -19.63 51.33 -28.72
C GLN A 142 -19.64 49.86 -28.29
N ARG A 143 -20.23 48.99 -29.10
CA ARG A 143 -20.26 47.55 -28.83
C ARG A 143 -18.87 46.91 -28.84
N ILE A 144 -17.97 47.35 -29.71
CA ILE A 144 -16.56 46.93 -29.70
C ILE A 144 -15.89 47.36 -28.40
N GLY A 145 -16.13 48.60 -27.94
CA GLY A 145 -15.65 49.08 -26.65
C GLY A 145 -16.11 48.21 -25.47
N GLU A 146 -17.42 47.92 -25.39
CA GLU A 146 -17.99 47.05 -24.36
C GLU A 146 -17.41 45.62 -24.38
N LEU A 147 -17.16 45.09 -25.59
CA LEU A 147 -16.53 43.78 -25.77
C LEU A 147 -15.07 43.78 -25.31
N ASN A 148 -14.31 44.83 -25.63
CA ASN A 148 -12.91 44.97 -25.19
C ASN A 148 -12.82 45.04 -23.67
N GLU A 149 -13.65 45.86 -23.02
CA GLU A 149 -13.68 45.90 -21.55
C GLU A 149 -14.07 44.55 -20.94
N ARG A 150 -14.96 43.80 -21.59
CA ARG A 150 -15.34 42.46 -21.15
C ARG A 150 -14.19 41.46 -21.31
N ILE A 151 -13.42 41.55 -22.40
CA ILE A 151 -12.23 40.74 -22.62
C ILE A 151 -11.20 41.03 -21.53
N GLU A 152 -10.91 42.30 -21.26
CA GLU A 152 -9.95 42.71 -20.20
C GLU A 152 -10.37 42.18 -18.82
N ARG A 153 -11.66 42.25 -18.47
CA ARG A 153 -12.18 41.67 -17.23
C ARG A 153 -12.00 40.15 -17.18
N ILE A 154 -12.34 39.45 -18.27
CA ILE A 154 -12.19 37.99 -18.35
C ILE A 154 -10.71 37.59 -18.28
N ASP A 155 -9.81 38.34 -18.92
CA ASP A 155 -8.37 38.07 -18.86
C ASP A 155 -7.81 38.26 -17.45
N ALA A 156 -8.26 39.28 -16.72
CA ALA A 156 -7.90 39.48 -15.32
C ALA A 156 -8.42 38.33 -14.43
N GLU A 157 -9.67 37.88 -14.65
CA GLU A 157 -10.24 36.71 -13.96
C GLU A 157 -9.46 35.43 -14.27
N ILE A 158 -9.11 35.19 -15.54
CA ILE A 158 -8.28 34.05 -15.96
C ILE A 158 -6.90 34.11 -15.31
N ALA A 159 -6.28 35.28 -15.23
CA ALA A 159 -4.98 35.45 -14.58
C ALA A 159 -5.03 35.09 -13.09
N GLU A 160 -6.06 35.53 -12.38
CA GLU A 160 -6.26 35.20 -10.96
C GLU A 160 -6.61 33.71 -10.76
N LEU A 161 -7.46 33.13 -11.62
CA LEU A 161 -7.74 31.69 -11.62
C LEU A 161 -6.48 30.85 -11.88
N ARG A 162 -5.61 31.27 -12.80
CA ARG A 162 -4.32 30.60 -13.04
C ARG A 162 -3.38 30.71 -11.85
N LYS A 163 -3.40 31.84 -11.14
CA LYS A 163 -2.59 32.03 -9.92
C LYS A 163 -3.10 31.16 -8.77
N SER A 164 -4.42 31.10 -8.56
CA SER A 164 -5.01 30.24 -7.53
C SER A 164 -4.80 28.75 -7.84
N ALA A 165 -4.98 28.34 -9.11
CA ALA A 165 -4.70 26.97 -9.56
C ALA A 165 -3.24 26.56 -9.31
N ARG A 166 -2.28 27.44 -9.62
CA ARG A 166 -0.85 27.20 -9.32
C ARG A 166 -0.62 27.04 -7.82
N SER A 167 -1.17 27.92 -6.99
CA SER A 167 -1.01 27.83 -5.54
C SER A 167 -1.61 26.54 -4.97
N ILE A 168 -2.76 26.09 -5.47
CA ILE A 168 -3.38 24.81 -5.06
C ILE A 168 -2.49 23.64 -5.49
N ALA A 169 -1.94 23.66 -6.70
CA ALA A 169 -1.05 22.62 -7.19
C ALA A 169 0.25 22.52 -6.38
N GLU A 170 0.84 23.66 -6.00
CA GLU A 170 2.01 23.73 -5.13
C GLU A 170 1.72 23.12 -3.76
N ARG A 171 0.62 23.52 -3.11
CA ARG A 171 0.19 22.98 -1.81
C ARG A 171 -0.05 21.47 -1.87
N ARG A 172 -0.73 20.99 -2.92
CA ARG A 172 -0.94 19.55 -3.14
C ARG A 172 0.39 18.81 -3.17
N LEU A 173 1.35 19.32 -3.96
CA LEU A 173 2.64 18.68 -4.15
C LEU A 173 3.48 18.68 -2.86
N GLU A 174 3.36 19.71 -2.02
CA GLU A 174 3.98 19.73 -0.69
C GLU A 174 3.44 18.61 0.21
N VAL A 175 2.12 18.45 0.27
CA VAL A 175 1.47 17.39 1.06
C VAL A 175 1.80 16.00 0.50
N GLU A 176 1.78 15.82 -0.82
CA GLU A 176 2.16 14.55 -1.46
C GLU A 176 3.60 14.18 -1.16
N ARG A 177 4.55 15.13 -1.25
CA ARG A 177 5.95 14.88 -0.89
C ARG A 177 6.13 14.56 0.59
N ALA A 178 5.35 15.18 1.47
CA ALA A 178 5.38 14.87 2.90
C ALA A 178 4.86 13.45 3.17
N ARG A 179 3.74 13.07 2.55
CA ARG A 179 3.16 11.72 2.60
C ARG A 179 4.14 10.67 2.08
N ASP A 180 4.74 10.90 0.91
CA ASP A 180 5.65 9.93 0.31
C ASP A 180 6.94 9.79 1.15
N ARG A 181 7.42 10.87 1.76
CA ARG A 181 8.51 10.80 2.75
C ARG A 181 8.09 10.04 4.01
N PHE A 182 6.92 10.31 4.56
CA PHE A 182 6.38 9.59 5.72
C PHE A 182 6.36 8.07 5.46
N ARG A 183 5.88 7.65 4.28
CA ARG A 183 5.88 6.25 3.86
C ARG A 183 7.29 5.68 3.69
N LYS A 184 8.18 6.39 2.98
CA LYS A 184 9.58 5.99 2.76
C LYS A 184 10.38 5.87 4.06
N SER A 185 10.05 6.67 5.07
CA SER A 185 10.69 6.62 6.39
C SER A 185 10.14 5.53 7.29
N GLY A 186 9.14 4.77 6.85
CA GLY A 186 8.54 3.69 7.63
C GLY A 186 7.70 4.19 8.81
N TYR A 187 7.28 5.45 8.81
CA TYR A 187 6.45 6.01 9.88
C TYR A 187 5.03 5.42 9.93
N ASP A 188 4.66 4.63 8.93
CA ASP A 188 3.44 3.85 8.84
C ASP A 188 3.55 2.44 9.48
N HIS A 189 4.58 2.22 10.30
CA HIS A 189 4.80 0.93 10.96
C HIS A 189 3.94 0.84 12.24
N PRO A 190 3.35 -0.33 12.58
CA PRO A 190 2.45 -0.48 13.73
C PRO A 190 3.09 -0.16 15.09
N ASP A 191 4.42 -0.26 15.18
CA ASP A 191 5.17 0.07 16.41
C ASP A 191 5.59 1.56 16.50
N VAL A 192 5.25 2.36 15.49
CA VAL A 192 5.50 3.81 15.52
C VAL A 192 4.33 4.50 16.19
N ILE A 193 4.64 5.41 17.10
CA ILE A 193 3.68 6.25 17.81
C ILE A 193 3.99 7.71 17.57
N PHE A 194 2.94 8.53 17.57
CA PHE A 194 3.02 9.98 17.51
C PHE A 194 2.29 10.56 18.71
N ASP A 195 2.95 11.45 19.45
CA ASP A 195 2.39 12.11 20.64
C ASP A 195 1.88 13.53 20.36
N ASN A 196 1.82 13.93 19.09
CA ASN A 196 1.56 15.30 18.65
C ASN A 196 0.43 15.43 17.60
N GLU A 197 -0.63 14.63 17.71
CA GLU A 197 -1.75 14.58 16.77
C GLU A 197 -2.44 15.95 16.56
N LEU A 198 -2.67 16.72 17.64
CA LEU A 198 -3.30 18.04 17.57
C LEU A 198 -2.46 19.08 16.80
N ASP A 199 -1.14 19.01 16.93
CA ASP A 199 -0.24 19.90 16.18
C ASP A 199 -0.16 19.51 14.71
N LEU A 200 -0.26 18.20 14.41
CA LEU A 200 -0.28 17.68 13.06
C LEU A 200 -1.53 18.15 12.28
N GLU A 201 -2.71 18.07 12.87
CA GLU A 201 -3.94 18.55 12.24
C GLU A 201 -3.89 20.06 11.95
N ARG A 202 -3.39 20.84 12.92
CA ARG A 202 -3.28 22.29 12.79
C ARG A 202 -2.31 22.69 11.68
N ILE A 203 -1.12 22.07 11.61
CA ILE A 203 -0.14 22.40 10.57
C ILE A 203 -0.62 21.94 9.19
N LEU A 204 -1.31 20.80 9.09
CA LEU A 204 -1.92 20.35 7.83
C LEU A 204 -2.98 21.36 7.36
N GLY A 205 -3.83 21.85 8.27
CA GLY A 205 -4.78 22.92 7.96
C GLY A 205 -4.11 24.21 7.49
N GLN A 206 -2.97 24.58 8.09
CA GLN A 206 -2.18 25.75 7.66
C GLN A 206 -1.54 25.55 6.28
N ILE A 207 -1.03 24.36 5.96
CA ILE A 207 -0.46 24.05 4.64
C ILE A 207 -1.54 24.08 3.56
N LEU A 208 -2.70 23.45 3.82
CA LEU A 208 -3.84 23.49 2.92
C LEU A 208 -4.36 24.93 2.73
N GLY A 209 -4.36 25.72 3.81
CA GLY A 209 -4.66 27.15 3.80
C GLY A 209 -3.60 28.02 3.11
N GLY A 210 -2.39 27.51 2.88
CA GLY A 210 -1.26 28.24 2.28
C GLY A 210 -0.48 29.13 3.26
N ALA A 211 -0.70 28.96 4.57
CA ALA A 211 -0.03 29.70 5.64
C ALA A 211 1.27 29.03 6.14
N ALA A 212 1.51 27.77 5.76
CA ALA A 212 2.69 27.01 6.15
C ALA A 212 3.21 26.14 5.01
N THR A 213 4.45 25.66 5.15
CA THR A 213 5.14 24.82 4.16
C THR A 213 5.25 23.38 4.63
N GLY A 214 5.28 22.43 3.69
CA GLY A 214 5.50 21.00 3.96
C GLY A 214 6.79 20.64 4.71
N SER A 215 7.79 21.53 4.80
CA SER A 215 8.97 21.34 5.66
C SER A 215 8.64 21.41 7.15
N VAL A 216 7.76 22.33 7.56
CA VAL A 216 7.35 22.48 8.96
C VAL A 216 6.56 21.27 9.43
N LEU A 217 5.70 20.73 8.56
CA LEU A 217 5.02 19.45 8.78
C LEU A 217 6.02 18.31 9.03
N TRP A 218 7.11 18.26 8.26
CA TRP A 218 8.13 17.24 8.44
C TRP A 218 8.86 17.36 9.78
N ASP A 219 9.15 18.59 10.23
CA ASP A 219 9.80 18.82 11.52
C ASP A 219 8.90 18.43 12.69
N ILE A 220 7.60 18.72 12.59
CA ILE A 220 6.59 18.29 13.57
C ILE A 220 6.49 16.76 13.59
N LEU A 221 6.39 16.11 12.43
CA LEU A 221 6.37 14.64 12.34
C LEU A 221 7.60 14.01 12.99
N ARG A 222 8.79 14.58 12.76
CA ARG A 222 10.03 14.10 13.40
C ARG A 222 10.03 14.36 14.91
N ALA A 223 9.49 15.49 15.36
CA ALA A 223 9.48 15.88 16.77
C ALA A 223 8.60 14.97 17.62
N GLY A 224 7.45 14.54 17.10
CA GLY A 224 6.54 13.64 17.81
C GLY A 224 6.79 12.15 17.56
N PHE A 225 7.82 11.80 16.79
CA PHE A 225 8.14 10.41 16.49
C PHE A 225 8.61 9.66 17.74
N GLY A 226 7.92 8.57 18.06
CA GLY A 226 8.33 7.60 19.08
C GLY A 226 8.26 6.16 18.57
N LEU A 227 9.12 5.31 19.12
CA LEU A 227 9.06 3.86 18.93
C LEU A 227 8.48 3.22 20.18
N ARG A 228 7.41 2.44 20.01
CA ARG A 228 6.92 1.55 21.04
C ARG A 228 7.86 0.35 21.12
N TYR A 229 8.91 0.45 21.92
CA TYR A 229 9.63 -0.75 22.34
C TYR A 229 8.69 -1.59 23.21
N PRO A 230 8.45 -2.88 22.90
CA PRO A 230 7.73 -3.75 23.81
C PRO A 230 8.53 -3.85 25.11
N GLY A 231 8.11 -3.09 26.11
CA GLY A 231 8.69 -3.12 27.44
C GLY A 231 8.60 -4.53 28.01
N GLY A 232 9.75 -5.16 28.20
CA GLY A 232 9.92 -6.32 29.07
C GLY A 232 9.26 -7.62 28.60
N ARG A 233 9.78 -8.25 27.54
CA ARG A 233 9.71 -9.71 27.45
C ARG A 233 10.57 -10.31 28.57
N ARG A 234 9.95 -10.68 29.69
CA ARG A 234 10.45 -11.83 30.44
C ARG A 234 10.31 -13.03 29.50
N ARG A 235 11.44 -13.66 29.25
CA ARG A 235 11.65 -14.88 28.47
C ARG A 235 10.72 -16.00 28.99
N SER A 236 9.47 -15.97 28.56
CA SER A 236 8.52 -17.08 28.63
C SER A 236 8.15 -17.38 27.18
N GLY A 237 8.36 -18.63 26.79
CA GLY A 237 8.19 -19.06 25.41
C GLY A 237 6.73 -19.01 25.02
N GLY A 238 6.43 -18.39 23.87
CA GLY A 238 5.29 -18.83 23.07
C GLY A 238 4.41 -17.77 22.46
N LEU A 239 4.39 -16.51 22.90
CA LEU A 239 3.75 -15.42 22.14
C LEU A 239 4.80 -14.45 21.62
N THR A 240 5.61 -14.98 20.70
CA THR A 240 6.23 -14.11 19.73
C THR A 240 5.15 -13.71 18.76
N PHE A 241 4.55 -12.53 18.92
CA PHE A 241 4.02 -11.81 17.77
C PHE A 241 5.20 -11.66 16.81
N PRO A 242 5.28 -12.47 15.74
CA PRO A 242 6.34 -12.35 14.78
C PRO A 242 5.80 -11.31 13.82
N PHE A 243 6.20 -10.07 14.00
CA PHE A 243 6.18 -9.16 12.86
C PHE A 243 7.52 -9.39 12.16
N PRO A 244 7.57 -10.03 10.97
CA PRO A 244 8.81 -10.18 10.19
C PRO A 244 9.47 -8.86 9.74
N PHE A 245 9.06 -7.70 10.26
CA PHE A 245 9.43 -6.40 9.72
C PHE A 245 10.53 -5.75 10.52
N PRO A 246 11.62 -5.33 9.87
CA PRO A 246 12.63 -4.56 10.54
C PRO A 246 12.03 -3.23 10.97
N ILE A 247 12.19 -2.91 12.25
CA ILE A 247 11.81 -1.61 12.83
C ILE A 247 12.55 -0.51 12.03
N PRO A 248 11.84 0.53 11.56
CA PRO A 248 12.47 1.64 10.87
C PRO A 248 13.42 2.37 11.83
N MET A 249 14.72 2.25 11.57
CA MET A 249 15.77 3.00 12.27
C MET A 249 16.12 4.24 11.44
N PRO A 250 16.14 5.45 12.03
CA PRO A 250 16.59 6.64 11.32
C PRO A 250 18.06 6.48 10.89
N GLY A 251 18.30 6.41 9.57
CA GLY A 251 19.65 6.35 8.98
C GLY A 251 20.04 5.04 8.28
N ARG A 252 19.18 4.01 8.26
CA ARG A 252 19.47 2.76 7.51
C ARG A 252 18.78 2.81 6.13
N HIS A 253 19.56 3.14 5.09
CA HIS A 253 19.16 2.97 3.69
C HIS A 253 19.14 1.48 3.33
N GLY A 254 18.08 0.77 3.69
CA GLY A 254 17.77 -0.55 3.15
C GLY A 254 16.47 -0.45 2.37
N GLU A 255 16.49 -0.85 1.11
CA GLU A 255 15.29 -1.08 0.27
C GLU A 255 14.45 -2.18 0.92
N THR A 256 13.67 -1.82 1.93
CA THR A 256 12.71 -2.72 2.57
C THR A 256 11.35 -2.20 2.13
N GLY A 257 10.69 -2.95 1.25
CA GLY A 257 9.41 -2.56 0.65
C GLY A 257 8.34 -2.34 1.70
N GLY A 258 8.07 -1.06 2.01
CA GLY A 258 7.04 -0.63 2.97
C GLY A 258 5.59 -0.84 2.50
N ASP A 259 5.40 -1.64 1.45
CA ASP A 259 4.11 -1.88 0.79
C ASP A 259 3.55 -3.29 1.06
N GLU A 260 4.33 -4.20 1.65
CA GLU A 260 3.94 -5.61 1.84
C GLU A 260 2.83 -5.80 2.90
N TRP A 261 2.75 -4.89 3.89
CA TRP A 261 1.71 -4.81 4.93
C TRP A 261 0.40 -4.17 4.45
N ARG A 262 0.43 -3.45 3.32
CA ARG A 262 -0.68 -2.59 2.86
C ARG A 262 -1.72 -3.30 2.00
N ARG A 263 -1.39 -4.44 1.40
CA ARG A 263 -2.25 -5.12 0.42
C ARG A 263 -3.44 -5.83 1.11
N PRO A 264 -4.70 -5.49 0.79
CA PRO A 264 -5.87 -6.21 1.31
C PRO A 264 -5.92 -7.68 0.87
N ASP A 265 -5.27 -7.98 -0.26
CA ASP A 265 -5.13 -9.29 -0.90
C ASP A 265 -3.80 -9.98 -0.56
N SER A 266 -2.97 -9.39 0.32
CA SER A 266 -1.90 -10.14 0.98
C SER A 266 -2.55 -11.29 1.75
N ARG A 267 -2.63 -12.44 1.10
CA ARG A 267 -2.58 -13.77 1.69
C ARG A 267 -1.24 -13.98 2.40
N GLY A 268 -0.79 -13.01 3.20
CA GLY A 268 -0.03 -13.25 4.41
C GLY A 268 -0.98 -13.91 5.39
N GLY A 269 -1.45 -15.11 5.02
CA GLY A 269 -2.20 -15.96 5.88
C GLY A 269 -1.37 -16.10 7.15
N TRP A 270 -2.05 -15.94 8.28
CA TRP A 270 -1.64 -16.61 9.49
C TRP A 270 -1.53 -18.10 9.16
N PHE A 271 -0.37 -18.51 8.67
CA PHE A 271 0.11 -19.87 8.78
C PHE A 271 0.91 -19.86 10.08
N PRO A 272 0.36 -20.40 11.18
CA PRO A 272 1.24 -20.93 12.21
C PRO A 272 2.25 -21.85 11.48
N PRO A 273 3.52 -21.92 11.92
CA PRO A 273 4.45 -22.90 11.36
C PRO A 273 3.74 -24.26 11.28
N GLU A 274 3.78 -24.91 10.12
CA GLU A 274 2.99 -26.12 9.80
C GLU A 274 3.29 -27.30 10.76
N ASP A 275 4.26 -27.12 11.63
CA ASP A 275 4.71 -28.02 12.69
C ASP A 275 3.97 -27.83 14.03
N ALA A 276 3.02 -26.89 14.14
CA ALA A 276 2.26 -26.64 15.37
C ALA A 276 0.98 -27.49 15.56
N TRP A 277 0.54 -28.23 14.53
CA TRP A 277 -0.59 -29.16 14.63
C TRP A 277 -0.29 -30.41 13.80
N GLY A 278 0.29 -31.42 14.44
CA GLY A 278 0.50 -32.74 13.84
C GLY A 278 -0.82 -33.34 13.32
N LYS A 279 -1.08 -33.17 12.02
CA LYS A 279 -2.07 -33.95 11.29
C LYS A 279 -1.33 -35.02 10.50
N SER A 280 -1.49 -36.25 10.96
CA SER A 280 -1.08 -37.47 10.30
C SER A 280 -1.57 -37.48 8.85
N ARG A 281 -0.64 -37.41 7.89
CA ARG A 281 -0.89 -37.91 6.53
C ARG A 281 -0.70 -39.43 6.58
N PRO A 282 -1.64 -40.25 6.10
CA PRO A 282 -1.38 -41.66 5.88
C PRO A 282 -0.23 -41.77 4.88
N ARG A 283 0.80 -42.54 5.23
CA ARG A 283 1.76 -43.03 4.25
C ARG A 283 0.98 -43.92 3.31
N TYR A 284 1.03 -43.63 2.02
CA TYR A 284 0.75 -44.64 1.02
C TYR A 284 1.87 -45.67 1.15
N ASP A 285 1.50 -46.87 1.56
CA ASP A 285 2.34 -48.05 1.41
C ASP A 285 2.37 -48.35 -0.10
N ASP A 286 3.56 -48.25 -0.68
CA ASP A 286 3.90 -48.98 -1.89
C ASP A 286 3.99 -50.45 -1.49
N ASP A 287 3.12 -51.31 -2.06
CA ASP A 287 3.41 -52.70 -2.42
C ASP A 287 2.20 -53.31 -3.18
N ASP A 288 2.53 -53.81 -4.38
CA ASP A 288 1.95 -54.92 -5.15
C ASP A 288 0.57 -54.90 -5.85
N ASP A 289 0.66 -55.13 -7.17
CA ASP A 289 -0.15 -55.98 -8.07
C ASP A 289 -1.67 -55.77 -8.21
N ASP A 290 -2.11 -55.39 -9.42
CA ASP A 290 -2.95 -56.25 -10.26
C ASP A 290 -3.22 -55.65 -11.66
N ASP A 291 -3.18 -56.56 -12.64
CA ASP A 291 -3.49 -56.41 -14.06
C ASP A 291 -4.91 -55.85 -14.32
N ASP A 292 -5.04 -55.04 -15.38
CA ASP A 292 -5.91 -55.31 -16.55
C ASP A 292 -6.34 -54.04 -17.30
N ASP A 293 -5.94 -54.03 -18.58
CA ASP A 293 -6.74 -53.71 -19.76
C ASP A 293 -7.00 -52.29 -20.31
N GLU A 294 -6.87 -52.30 -21.64
CA GLU A 294 -7.52 -51.48 -22.67
C GLU A 294 -6.91 -50.13 -23.08
N ARG A 295 -5.96 -50.29 -24.02
CA ARG A 295 -5.73 -49.39 -25.16
C ARG A 295 -7.04 -49.03 -25.87
N HIS A 296 -7.30 -47.73 -26.09
CA HIS A 296 -7.88 -47.28 -27.35
C HIS A 296 -7.39 -45.88 -27.74
N HIS A 297 -6.46 -45.84 -28.69
CA HIS A 297 -6.21 -44.68 -29.54
C HIS A 297 -7.40 -44.47 -30.48
N ARG A 298 -7.85 -43.22 -30.68
CA ARG A 298 -8.12 -42.73 -32.05
C ARG A 298 -8.16 -41.21 -32.16
N ARG A 299 -7.45 -40.76 -33.20
CA ARG A 299 -7.29 -39.40 -33.72
C ARG A 299 -8.59 -38.86 -34.35
N GLY A 300 -8.75 -37.54 -34.35
CA GLY A 300 -9.59 -36.79 -35.30
C GLY A 300 -9.22 -35.31 -35.22
N LYS A 301 -8.36 -34.78 -36.08
CA LYS A 301 -8.56 -34.32 -37.48
C LYS A 301 -9.09 -32.87 -37.51
N TRP A 302 -8.20 -31.97 -37.95
CA TRP A 302 -8.46 -30.58 -38.27
C TRP A 302 -9.11 -30.50 -39.65
N GLU A 303 -10.17 -29.70 -39.81
CA GLU A 303 -10.67 -29.29 -41.11
C GLU A 303 -11.11 -27.83 -41.08
N THR A 304 -10.59 -27.11 -42.07
CA THR A 304 -10.80 -25.71 -42.42
C THR A 304 -12.18 -25.49 -43.05
N GLY A 305 -12.78 -24.31 -42.86
CA GLY A 305 -13.93 -23.89 -43.65
C GLY A 305 -14.10 -22.37 -43.57
N GLY A 306 -13.83 -21.69 -44.68
CA GLY A 306 -14.04 -20.24 -44.82
C GLY A 306 -15.43 -19.87 -45.32
N ARG A 307 -15.66 -18.55 -45.29
CA ARG A 307 -16.79 -17.74 -45.79
C ARG A 307 -18.12 -17.92 -45.06
N PHE A 308 -18.57 -16.85 -44.39
CA PHE A 308 -19.44 -15.81 -44.95
C PHE A 308 -19.13 -14.47 -44.29
#